data_AF-A0A932IXJ0-F1
#
_entry.id   AF-A0A932IXJ0-F1
#
_cell.length_a   1.000
_cell.length_b   1.000
_cell.length_c   1.000
_cell.angle_alpha   90.00
_cell.angle_beta   90.00
_cell.angle_gamma   90.00
#
_symmetry.space_group_name_H-M   'P 1'
#
loop_
_entity.id
_entity.type
_entity.pdbx_description
1 polymer ?
#
loop_
_entity_poly.entity_id
_entity_poly.type
_entity_poly.pdbx_seq_one_letter_code
_entity_poly.pdbx_strand_id
1 'polypeptide(L)' 'MGVEPVAQGRGIGSRLLAAVLAQVDRQNVPAYLEASSPENRRLYERHGFQTVGELTVADSPTIFPMWRPPVLC' A
#
# COMPACT_ATOMS: atom_id res chain seq x y z
N MET A 1 -2.75 -6.59 -4.14
CA MET A 1 -2.02 -6.54 -5.43
C MET A 1 -0.94 -7.61 -5.42
N GLY A 2 -0.66 -8.24 -6.57
CA GLY A 2 0.39 -9.24 -6.71
C GLY A 2 1.20 -9.02 -7.98
N VAL A 3 2.48 -9.37 -7.93
CA VAL A 3 3.38 -9.44 -9.09
C VAL A 3 3.98 -10.84 -9.09
N GLU A 4 3.95 -11.49 -10.25
CA GLU A 4 4.56 -12.82 -10.45
C GLU A 4 5.97 -12.87 -9.83
N PRO A 5 6.33 -13.88 -9.02
CA PRO A 5 7.61 -13.97 -8.32
C PRO A 5 8.84 -13.66 -9.19
N VAL A 6 8.90 -14.19 -10.42
CA VAL A 6 10.03 -13.96 -11.33
C VAL A 6 10.15 -12.51 -11.84
N ALA A 7 9.10 -11.71 -11.67
CA ALA A 7 9.03 -10.31 -12.08
C ALA A 7 9.12 -9.33 -10.90
N GLN A 8 9.23 -9.81 -9.66
CA GLN A 8 9.39 -8.99 -8.47
C GLN A 8 10.74 -8.25 -8.44
N GLY A 9 10.85 -7.22 -7.60
CA GLY A 9 12.05 -6.38 -7.50
C GLY A 9 12.27 -5.41 -8.67
N ARG A 10 11.44 -5.45 -9.71
CA ARG A 10 11.56 -4.60 -10.93
C ARG A 10 10.69 -3.34 -10.90
N GLY A 11 10.17 -2.95 -9.74
CA GLY A 11 9.32 -1.76 -9.59
C GLY A 11 7.90 -1.88 -10.16
N ILE A 12 7.50 -3.06 -10.67
CA ILE A 12 6.17 -3.27 -11.28
C ILE A 12 5.04 -2.95 -10.30
N GLY A 13 5.10 -3.47 -9.07
CA GLY A 13 4.08 -3.19 -8.05
C GLY A 13 3.95 -1.70 -7.72
N SER A 14 5.08 -0.98 -7.70
CA SER A 14 5.08 0.47 -7.50
C SER A 14 4.39 1.21 -8.65
N ARG A 15 4.61 0.78 -9.90
CA ARG A 15 3.97 1.37 -11.08
C ARG A 15 2.47 1.09 -11.10
N LEU A 16 2.06 -0.12 -10.75
CA LEU A 16 0.65 -0.49 -10.63
C LEU A 16 -0.05 0.36 -9.57
N LEU A 17 0.56 0.50 -8.39
CA LEU A 17 0.01 1.32 -7.31
C LEU A 17 -0.09 2.80 -7.71
N ALA A 18 0.95 3.36 -8.33
CA ALA A 18 0.93 4.75 -8.80
C ALA A 18 -0.21 5.02 -9.80
N ALA A 19 -0.48 4.09 -10.72
CA ALA A 19 -1.58 4.22 -11.67
C ALA A 19 -2.95 4.25 -10.99
N VAL A 20 -3.15 3.44 -9.94
CA VAL A 20 -4.39 3.45 -9.14
C VAL A 20 -4.50 4.75 -8.34
N LEU A 21 -3.42 5.18 -7.69
CA LEU A 21 -3.43 6.40 -6.88
C LEU A 21 -3.65 7.65 -7.73
N ALA A 22 -3.21 7.69 -8.98
CA ALA A 22 -3.52 8.79 -9.89
C ALA A 22 -5.04 8.97 -10.13
N GLN A 23 -5.84 7.91 -10.01
CA GLN A 23 -7.31 8.02 -10.04
C GLN A 23 -7.87 8.49 -8.69
N VAL A 24 -7.36 7.95 -7.59
CA VAL A 24 -7.72 8.37 -6.23
C VAL A 24 -7.47 9.87 -6.03
N ASP A 25 -6.31 10.35 -6.47
CA ASP A 25 -5.91 11.75 -6.36
C ASP A 25 -6.81 12.66 -7.22
N ARG A 26 -7.15 12.25 -8.45
CA ARG A 26 -8.09 13.00 -9.29
C ARG A 26 -9.49 13.11 -8.69
N GLN A 27 -9.89 12.13 -7.89
CA GLN A 27 -11.18 12.12 -7.21
C GLN A 27 -11.14 12.82 -5.85
N ASN A 28 -9.95 13.21 -5.37
CA ASN A 28 -9.73 13.80 -4.06
C ASN A 28 -10.35 12.96 -2.92
N VAL A 29 -10.17 11.64 -2.99
CA VAL A 29 -10.66 10.69 -1.98
C VAL A 29 -9.49 10.04 -1.24
N PRO A 30 -9.70 9.56 0.00
CA PRO A 30 -8.66 8.80 0.69
C PRO A 30 -8.50 7.40 0.11
N ALA A 31 -7.40 6.73 0.46
CA ALA A 31 -7.19 5.32 0.18
C ALA A 31 -6.86 4.51 1.44
N TYR A 32 -7.41 3.31 1.53
CA TYR A 32 -7.13 2.33 2.57
C TYR A 32 -6.56 1.05 1.95
N LEU A 33 -5.62 0.43 2.65
CA LEU A 33 -5.13 -0.92 2.34
C LEU A 33 -4.58 -1.61 3.59
N GLU A 34 -4.26 -2.89 3.44
CA GLU A 34 -3.61 -3.70 4.45
C GLU A 34 -2.32 -4.28 3.88
N ALA A 35 -1.19 -4.02 4.53
CA ALA A 35 0.06 -4.67 4.21
C ALA A 35 0.22 -5.95 5.03
N SER A 36 0.62 -7.03 4.39
CA SER A 36 0.83 -8.35 5.03
C SER A 36 2.31 -8.69 5.27
N SER A 37 3.22 -7.74 5.03
CA SER A 37 4.64 -7.88 5.33
C SER A 37 5.32 -6.51 5.52
N PRO A 38 6.47 -6.45 6.22
CA PRO A 38 7.25 -5.22 6.35
C PRO A 38 7.72 -4.64 5.00
N GLU A 39 8.01 -5.48 4.01
CA GLU A 39 8.42 -5.06 2.66
C GLU A 39 7.26 -4.37 1.94
N ASN A 40 6.06 -4.93 2.04
CA ASN A 40 4.84 -4.35 1.48
C ASN A 40 4.51 -3.03 2.18
N ARG A 41 4.61 -2.99 3.52
CA ARG A 41 4.43 -1.75 4.30
C ARG A 41 5.36 -0.66 3.79
N ARG A 42 6.67 -0.93 3.69
CA ARG A 42 7.66 0.03 3.16
C ARG A 42 7.35 0.49 1.73
N LEU A 43 6.79 -0.38 0.89
CA LEU A 43 6.33 0.01 -0.44
C LEU A 43 5.20 1.04 -0.33
N TYR A 44 4.17 0.77 0.45
CA TYR A 44 3.01 1.66 0.58
C TYR A 44 3.35 2.98 1.27
N GLU A 45 4.23 2.97 2.27
CA GLU A 45 4.73 4.19 2.95
C GLU A 45 5.36 5.18 1.96
N ARG A 46 6.14 4.69 0.98
CA ARG A 46 6.72 5.54 -0.08
C ARG A 46 5.68 6.20 -1.00
N HIS A 47 4.44 5.70 -1.00
CA HIS A 47 3.32 6.25 -1.76
C HIS A 47 2.40 7.13 -0.91
N GLY A 48 2.82 7.48 0.31
CA GLY A 48 2.09 8.41 1.19
C GLY A 48 1.06 7.74 2.10
N PHE A 49 1.04 6.40 2.16
CA PHE A 49 0.27 5.70 3.19
C PHE A 49 0.97 5.78 4.54
N GLN A 50 0.18 5.81 5.60
CA GLN A 50 0.63 5.78 6.98
C GLN A 50 -0.01 4.57 7.68
N THR A 51 0.78 3.83 8.46
CA THR A 51 0.24 2.76 9.30
C THR A 51 -0.65 3.36 10.39
N VAL A 52 -1.89 2.88 10.50
CA VAL A 52 -2.86 3.33 11.51
C VAL A 52 -3.11 2.29 12.60
N GLY A 53 -2.53 1.11 12.46
CA GLY A 53 -2.54 0.06 13.47
C GLY A 53 -1.65 -1.12 13.06
N GLU A 54 -1.48 -2.06 13.98
CA GLU A 54 -0.82 -3.34 13.74
C GLU A 54 -1.70 -4.43 14.35
N LEU A 55 -1.97 -5.48 13.59
CA LEU A 55 -2.83 -6.59 14.00
C LEU A 55 -2.11 -7.91 13.74
N THR A 56 -2.02 -8.75 14.76
CA THR A 56 -1.56 -10.13 14.65
C THR A 56 -2.65 -11.04 15.20
N VAL A 57 -3.06 -12.05 14.44
CA VAL A 57 -4.11 -12.99 14.85
C VAL A 57 -3.51 -14.37 15.00
N ALA A 58 -3.37 -14.84 16.24
CA ALA A 58 -2.66 -16.07 16.56
C ALA A 58 -1.27 -16.09 15.89
N ASP A 59 -0.97 -17.10 15.07
CA ASP A 59 0.32 -17.30 14.41
C ASP A 59 0.36 -16.73 12.98
N SER A 60 -0.56 -15.83 12.62
CA SER A 60 -0.56 -15.20 11.30
C SER A 60 0.50 -14.10 11.16
N PRO A 61 0.97 -13.80 9.93
CA PRO A 61 1.79 -12.61 9.70
C PRO A 61 1.06 -11.34 10.17
N THR A 62 1.81 -10.42 10.78
CA THR A 62 1.27 -9.11 11.17
C THR A 62 0.71 -8.38 9.96
N ILE A 63 -0.53 -7.92 10.09
CA ILE A 63 -1.19 -7.04 9.15
C ILE A 63 -1.03 -5.60 9.62
N PHE A 64 -0.69 -4.73 8.69
CA PHE A 64 -0.57 -3.29 8.92
C PHE A 64 -1.71 -2.60 8.15
N PRO A 65 -2.85 -2.28 8.80
CA PRO A 65 -3.82 -1.33 8.27
C PRO A 65 -3.15 0.00 7.96
N MET A 66 -3.37 0.52 6.75
CA MET A 66 -2.75 1.77 6.30
C MET A 66 -3.76 2.71 5.66
N TRP A 67 -3.59 3.99 5.97
CA TRP A 67 -4.41 5.08 5.47
C TRP A 67 -3.57 6.07 4.70
N ARG A 68 -4.08 6.54 3.56
CA ARG A 68 -3.53 7.68 2.83
C ARG A 68 -4.61 8.76 2.74
N PRO A 69 -4.39 9.95 3.31
CA PRO A 69 -5.33 11.05 3.17
C PRO A 69 -5.43 11.51 1.71
N PRO A 70 -6.52 12.23 1.32
CA PRO A 70 -6.57 12.89 0.03
C PRO A 70 -5.44 13.90 -0.12
N VAL A 71 -4.95 14.09 -1.34
CA VAL A 71 -4.00 15.17 -1.64
C VAL A 71 -4.77 16.49 -1.68
N LEU A 72 -4.37 17.46 -0.86
CA LEU A 72 -4.91 18.81 -0.94
C LEU A 72 -4.30 19.50 -2.16
N CYS A 73 -5.15 19.92 -3.10
CA CYS A 73 -4.76 20.72 -4.27
C CYS A 73 -4.14 22.07 -3.87
#